data_AF-A0A523EMZ2-F1
#
_entry.id   AF-A0A523EMZ2-F1
#
_cell.length_a   1.000
_cell.length_b   1.000
_cell.length_c   1.000
_cell.angle_alpha   90.00
_cell.angle_beta   90.00
_cell.angle_gamma   90.00
#
_symmetry.space_group_name_H-M   'P 1'
#
loop_
_entity.id
_entity.type
_entity.pdbx_description
1 polymer ?
#
loop_
_entity_poly.entity_id
_entity_poly.type
_entity_poly.pdbx_seq_one_letter_code
_entity_poly.pdbx_strand_id
1 'polypeptide(L)'
;MKCGAQVFAVESVGPAEAARNECERLLQKYKLSEIQKRILSAAAKAQEIFVCGNNDSAEGEVKSGDERFYGDEAVVALAALAGPGLVSRHGEDCFRLTDDGTKLARTLQAEAAADA
;
A
#
# COMPACT_ATOMS: atom_id res chain seq x y z
N MET A 1 -6.59 -35.09 -43.86
CA MET A 1 -7.14 -33.98 -43.07
C MET A 1 -6.24 -33.81 -41.85
N LYS A 2 -5.40 -32.77 -41.83
CA LYS A 2 -4.47 -32.49 -40.73
C LYS A 2 -5.11 -31.42 -39.85
N CYS A 3 -5.65 -31.78 -38.68
CA CYS A 3 -6.01 -30.81 -37.66
C CYS A 3 -4.74 -30.45 -36.90
N GLY A 4 -4.22 -29.25 -37.16
CA GLY A 4 -3.10 -28.68 -36.43
C GLY A 4 -3.54 -28.32 -35.02
N ALA A 5 -2.99 -29.01 -34.03
CA ALA A 5 -3.04 -28.58 -32.64
C ALA A 5 -2.22 -27.29 -32.51
N GLN A 6 -2.90 -26.15 -32.41
CA GLN A 6 -2.27 -24.91 -31.95
C GLN A 6 -2.09 -25.05 -30.44
N VAL A 7 -0.90 -25.44 -30.04
CA VAL A 7 -0.44 -25.36 -28.66
C VAL A 7 -0.24 -23.87 -28.38
N PHE A 8 -1.19 -23.24 -27.68
CA PHE A 8 -0.92 -21.96 -27.04
C PHE A 8 0.18 -22.22 -26.03
N ALA A 9 1.38 -21.72 -26.33
CA ALA A 9 2.41 -21.55 -25.33
C ALA A 9 1.83 -20.60 -24.28
N VAL A 10 1.36 -21.16 -23.16
CA VAL A 10 1.31 -20.43 -21.90
C VAL A 10 2.78 -20.15 -21.60
N GLU A 11 3.25 -18.99 -22.06
CA GLU A 11 4.49 -18.42 -21.58
C GLU A 11 4.33 -18.36 -20.06
N SER A 12 5.10 -19.20 -19.39
CA SER A 12 5.23 -19.22 -17.95
C SER A 12 5.77 -17.85 -17.56
N VAL A 13 4.85 -16.91 -17.27
CA VAL A 13 5.18 -15.60 -16.72
C VAL A 13 6.03 -15.89 -15.49
N GLY A 14 7.31 -15.55 -15.56
CA GLY A 14 8.23 -15.82 -14.48
C GLY A 14 7.68 -15.20 -13.19
N PRO A 15 7.96 -15.76 -12.01
CA PRO A 15 7.45 -15.23 -10.75
C PRO A 15 7.77 -13.74 -10.55
N ALA A 16 8.86 -13.24 -11.14
CA ALA A 16 9.23 -11.83 -11.14
C ALA A 16 8.31 -10.94 -12.00
N GLU A 17 7.87 -11.42 -13.15
CA GLU A 17 7.06 -10.66 -14.11
C GLU A 17 5.57 -10.67 -13.74
N ALA A 18 5.11 -11.78 -13.14
CA ALA A 18 3.79 -11.85 -12.52
C ALA A 18 3.68 -10.92 -11.30
N ALA A 19 4.73 -10.84 -10.48
CA ALA A 19 4.80 -9.88 -9.38
C ALA A 19 4.76 -8.44 -9.90
N ARG A 20 5.53 -8.11 -10.94
CA ARG A 20 5.53 -6.76 -11.54
C ARG A 20 4.18 -6.36 -12.14
N ASN A 21 3.51 -7.27 -12.85
CA ASN A 21 2.17 -7.01 -13.40
C ASN A 21 1.12 -6.81 -12.30
N GLU A 22 1.17 -7.59 -11.21
CA GLU A 22 0.27 -7.38 -10.08
C GLU A 22 0.61 -6.07 -9.35
N CYS A 23 1.88 -5.71 -9.24
CA CYS A 23 2.31 -4.40 -8.73
C CYS A 23 1.69 -3.25 -9.53
N GLU A 24 1.87 -3.23 -10.85
CA GLU A 24 1.30 -2.20 -11.72
C GLU A 24 -0.24 -2.18 -11.62
N ARG A 25 -0.88 -3.34 -11.58
CA ARG A 25 -2.34 -3.46 -11.46
C ARG A 25 -2.84 -2.86 -10.14
N LEU A 26 -2.18 -3.14 -9.02
CA LEU A 26 -2.56 -2.60 -7.71
C LEU A 26 -2.33 -1.08 -7.66
N LEU A 27 -1.20 -0.59 -8.18
CA LEU A 27 -0.91 0.85 -8.26
C LEU A 27 -1.94 1.61 -9.11
N GLN A 28 -2.32 1.05 -10.26
CA GLN A 28 -3.36 1.62 -11.12
C GLN A 28 -4.76 1.55 -10.47
N LYS A 29 -5.06 0.48 -9.73
CA LYS A 29 -6.34 0.28 -9.06
C LYS A 29 -6.58 1.31 -7.95
N TYR A 30 -5.57 1.56 -7.11
CA TYR A 30 -5.74 2.38 -5.91
C TYR A 30 -5.45 3.87 -6.11
N LYS A 31 -4.78 4.26 -7.21
CA LYS A 31 -4.48 5.68 -7.55
C LYS A 31 -4.02 6.49 -6.33
N LEU A 32 -3.05 5.95 -5.61
CA LEU A 32 -2.61 6.50 -4.33
C LEU A 32 -1.96 7.87 -4.48
N SER A 33 -2.31 8.82 -3.61
CA SER A 33 -1.61 10.09 -3.45
C SER A 33 -0.21 9.87 -2.84
N GLU A 34 0.66 10.87 -2.93
CA GLU A 34 2.01 10.78 -2.35
C GLU A 34 1.98 10.50 -0.84
N ILE A 35 1.10 11.18 -0.09
CA ILE A 35 0.97 10.97 1.35
C ILE A 35 0.48 9.55 1.68
N GLN A 36 -0.43 8.98 0.88
CA GLN A 36 -0.88 7.58 1.05
C GLN A 36 0.26 6.58 0.80
N LYS A 37 1.07 6.81 -0.23
CA LYS A 37 2.24 5.96 -0.53
C LYS A 37 3.27 6.01 0.60
N ARG A 38 3.49 7.19 1.18
CA ARG A 38 4.40 7.37 2.32
C ARG A 38 3.88 6.69 3.58
N ILE A 39 2.61 6.86 3.92
CA ILE A 39 1.98 6.18 5.06
C ILE A 39 2.08 4.65 4.91
N LEU A 40 1.75 4.09 3.74
CA LEU A 40 1.89 2.66 3.47
C LEU A 40 3.34 2.18 3.60
N SER A 41 4.29 2.93 3.02
CA SER A 41 5.72 2.60 3.07
C SER A 41 6.26 2.61 4.49
N ALA A 42 5.85 3.59 5.30
CA ALA A 42 6.18 3.66 6.72
C ALA A 42 5.58 2.47 7.49
N ALA A 43 4.33 2.14 7.19
CA ALA A 43 3.59 1.05 7.84
C ALA A 43 4.17 -0.32 7.50
N ALA A 44 4.76 -0.53 6.32
CA ALA A 44 5.43 -1.79 6.00
C ALA A 44 6.66 -2.05 6.88
N LYS A 45 7.31 -1.00 7.38
CA LYS A 45 8.46 -1.12 8.30
C LYS A 45 7.99 -1.34 9.74
N ALA A 46 6.97 -0.60 10.17
CA ALA A 46 6.52 -0.57 11.57
C ALA A 46 5.43 -1.60 11.90
N GLN A 47 4.71 -2.12 10.90
CA GLN A 47 3.51 -2.97 10.99
C GLN A 47 2.29 -2.34 11.69
N GLU A 48 2.43 -1.14 12.24
CA GLU A 48 1.38 -0.44 12.98
C GLU A 48 1.37 1.04 12.60
N ILE A 49 0.15 1.60 12.55
CA ILE A 49 -0.13 3.00 12.27
C ILE A 49 -1.01 3.52 13.42
N PHE A 50 -0.67 4.67 13.98
CA PHE A 50 -1.40 5.31 15.06
C PHE A 50 -1.96 6.66 14.60
N VAL A 51 -3.17 6.99 15.01
CA VAL A 51 -3.75 8.32 14.82
C VAL A 51 -3.70 9.03 16.17
N CYS A 52 -2.84 10.02 16.32
CA CYS A 52 -2.77 10.78 17.55
C CYS A 52 -3.68 12.00 17.41
N GLY A 53 -4.74 12.06 18.22
CA GLY A 53 -5.46 13.31 18.47
C GLY A 53 -4.61 14.18 19.40
N ASN A 54 -3.93 15.19 18.85
CA ASN A 54 -3.16 16.11 19.68
C ASN A 54 -4.13 17.10 20.33
N ASN A 55 -4.29 17.06 21.66
CA ASN A 55 -5.15 18.04 22.36
C ASN A 55 -4.62 19.48 22.23
N ASP A 56 -3.35 19.66 21.86
CA ASP A 56 -2.67 20.96 21.70
C ASP A 56 -2.44 21.38 20.23
N SER A 57 -2.67 20.50 19.26
CA SER A 57 -2.59 20.84 17.83
C SER A 57 -3.91 20.47 17.18
N ALA A 58 -4.63 21.46 16.68
CA ALA A 58 -5.93 21.28 16.03
C ALA A 58 -5.88 20.42 14.75
N GLU A 59 -4.71 19.93 14.38
CA GLU A 59 -4.43 19.14 13.19
C GLU A 59 -4.16 17.69 13.58
N GLY A 60 -4.83 16.74 12.91
CA GLY A 60 -4.60 15.31 13.16
C GLY A 60 -3.18 14.86 12.83
N GLU A 61 -2.64 13.93 13.63
CA GLU A 61 -1.35 13.29 13.37
C GLU A 61 -1.54 11.80 13.05
N VAL A 62 -0.86 11.32 12.01
CA VAL A 62 -0.70 9.89 11.72
C VAL A 62 0.76 9.51 11.92
N LYS A 63 1.01 8.54 12.80
CA LYS A 63 2.35 8.04 13.13
C LYS A 63 2.51 6.60 12.69
N SER A 64 3.64 6.28 12.08
CA SER A 64 4.01 4.90 11.76
C SER A 64 5.51 4.69 11.94
N GLY A 65 5.87 3.94 12.98
CA GLY A 65 7.27 3.81 13.41
C GLY A 65 7.85 5.17 13.81
N ASP A 66 8.95 5.56 13.17
CA ASP A 66 9.62 6.86 13.36
C ASP A 66 9.04 7.98 12.48
N GLU A 67 8.21 7.65 11.49
CA GLU A 67 7.60 8.64 10.60
C GLU A 67 6.32 9.22 11.21
N ARG A 68 6.16 10.54 11.04
CA ARG A 68 4.98 11.30 11.47
C ARG A 68 4.47 12.13 10.30
N PHE A 69 3.16 12.09 10.11
CA PHE A 69 2.41 12.81 9.09
C PHE A 69 1.41 13.70 9.81
N TYR A 70 1.41 14.99 9.50
CA TYR A 70 0.58 15.98 10.19
C TYR A 70 -0.48 16.53 9.25
N GLY A 71 -1.52 17.12 9.83
CA GLY A 71 -2.61 17.73 9.09
C GLY A 71 -3.79 16.78 8.87
N ASP A 72 -4.96 17.37 8.65
CA ASP A 72 -6.18 16.63 8.32
C ASP A 72 -6.01 15.77 7.06
N GLU A 73 -5.14 16.20 6.13
CA GLU A 73 -4.80 15.42 4.95
C GLU A 73 -4.18 14.05 5.28
N ALA A 74 -3.41 13.93 6.36
CA ALA A 74 -2.82 12.67 6.78
C ALA A 74 -3.89 11.71 7.32
N VAL A 75 -4.82 12.22 8.13
CA VAL A 75 -5.93 11.45 8.66
C VAL A 75 -6.89 11.03 7.54
N VAL A 76 -7.20 11.94 6.62
CA VAL A 76 -8.03 11.66 5.43
C VAL A 76 -7.35 10.62 4.53
N ALA A 77 -6.03 10.72 4.34
CA ALA A 77 -5.27 9.74 3.57
C ALA A 77 -5.34 8.34 4.21
N LEU A 78 -5.19 8.25 5.52
CA LEU A 78 -5.33 6.99 6.25
C LEU A 78 -6.75 6.42 6.15
N ALA A 79 -7.78 7.25 6.32
CA ALA A 79 -9.17 6.83 6.15
C ALA A 79 -9.45 6.32 4.73
N ALA A 80 -8.88 6.98 3.71
CA ALA A 80 -8.97 6.56 2.32
C ALA A 80 -8.19 5.26 2.03
N LEU A 81 -7.19 4.89 2.83
CA LEU A 81 -6.55 3.57 2.79
C LEU A 81 -7.41 2.48 3.47
N ALA A 82 -8.19 2.86 4.48
CA ALA A 82 -9.09 1.94 5.19
C ALA A 82 -10.29 1.52 4.33
N GLY A 83 -10.84 2.45 3.54
CA GLY A 83 -11.96 2.19 2.60
C GLY A 83 -11.76 0.96 1.70
N PRO A 84 -10.63 0.84 0.96
CA PRO A 84 -10.32 -0.33 0.15
C PRO A 84 -9.82 -1.55 0.95
N GLY A 85 -9.70 -1.46 2.27
CA GLY A 85 -9.21 -2.53 3.12
C GLY A 85 -7.69 -2.73 3.08
N LEU A 86 -6.91 -1.70 2.73
CA LEU A 86 -5.44 -1.76 2.79
C LEU A 86 -4.92 -1.63 4.22
N VAL A 87 -5.67 -0.90 5.06
CA VAL A 87 -5.45 -0.85 6.50
C VAL A 87 -6.75 -1.26 7.21
N SER A 88 -6.59 -1.82 8.40
CA SER A 88 -7.69 -2.23 9.26
C SER A 88 -7.54 -1.58 10.64
N ARG A 89 -8.65 -1.16 11.23
CA ARG A 89 -8.66 -0.60 12.58
C ARG A 89 -8.48 -1.73 13.60
N HIS A 90 -7.51 -1.59 14.49
CA HIS A 90 -7.14 -2.57 15.51
C HIS A 90 -7.28 -2.03 16.95
N GLY A 91 -7.62 -0.74 17.09
CA GLY A 91 -7.93 -0.07 18.36
C GLY A 91 -8.61 1.28 18.11
N GLU A 92 -8.89 2.04 19.17
CA GLU A 92 -9.52 3.38 19.04
C GLU A 92 -8.69 4.27 18.10
N ASP A 93 -7.37 4.27 18.28
CA ASP A 93 -6.44 5.11 17.53
C ASP A 93 -5.36 4.30 16.80
N CYS A 94 -5.58 3.01 16.59
CA CYS A 94 -4.58 2.10 16.04
C CYS A 94 -5.11 1.40 14.79
N PHE A 95 -4.28 1.38 13.75
CA PHE A 95 -4.51 0.72 12.48
C PHE A 95 -3.32 -0.18 12.13
N ARG A 96 -3.59 -1.24 11.37
CA ARG A 96 -2.57 -2.17 10.87
C ARG A 96 -2.77 -2.42 9.39
N LEU A 97 -1.68 -2.69 8.68
CA LEU A 97 -1.76 -3.15 7.31
C LEU A 97 -2.48 -4.51 7.25
N THR A 98 -3.34 -4.67 6.26
CA THR A 98 -3.85 -5.99 5.87
C THR A 98 -2.82 -6.72 5.02
N ASP A 99 -3.09 -7.97 4.64
CA ASP A 99 -2.23 -8.70 3.71
C ASP A 99 -2.09 -7.97 2.37
N ASP A 100 -3.19 -7.39 1.86
CA ASP A 100 -3.19 -6.63 0.62
C ASP A 100 -2.47 -5.29 0.76
N GLY A 101 -2.66 -4.59 1.89
CA GLY A 101 -1.89 -3.39 2.21
C GLY A 101 -0.39 -3.65 2.33
N THR A 102 -0.01 -4.78 2.93
CA THR A 102 1.38 -5.21 3.09
C THR A 102 2.02 -5.52 1.74
N LYS A 103 1.32 -6.26 0.86
CA LYS A 103 1.79 -6.51 -0.51
C LYS A 103 2.01 -5.20 -1.25
N LEU A 104 1.02 -4.30 -1.24
CA LEU A 104 1.10 -3.01 -1.92
C LEU A 104 2.23 -2.12 -1.36
N ALA A 105 2.42 -2.08 -0.05
CA ALA A 105 3.47 -1.30 0.56
C ALA A 105 4.88 -1.83 0.21
N ARG A 106 5.07 -3.15 0.16
CA ARG A 106 6.33 -3.76 -0.30
C ARG A 106 6.59 -3.49 -1.78
N THR A 107 5.55 -3.54 -2.61
CA THR A 107 5.61 -3.15 -4.02
C THR A 107 6.11 -1.71 -4.18
N LEU A 108 5.54 -0.76 -3.42
CA LEU A 108 5.94 0.65 -3.46
C LEU A 108 7.42 0.83 -3.09
N GLN A 109 7.90 0.10 -2.08
CA GLN A 109 9.31 0.13 -1.68
C GLN A 109 10.25 -0.46 -2.76
N ALA A 110 9.82 -1.53 -3.44
CA ALA A 110 10.60 -2.15 -4.50
C ALA A 110 10.74 -1.25 -5.74
N GLU A 111 9.66 -0.56 -6.14
CA GLU A 111 9.68 0.42 -7.22
C GLU A 111 10.60 1.61 -6.88
N ALA A 112 10.49 2.15 -5.66
CA ALA A 112 11.35 3.24 -5.21
C ALA A 112 12.85 2.86 -5.18
N ALA A 113 13.17 1.58 -4.94
CA ALA A 113 14.53 1.07 -4.99
C ALA A 113 15.05 0.82 -6.42
N ALA A 114 14.16 0.65 -7.41
CA ALA A 114 14.52 0.46 -8.80
C ALA A 114 14.79 1.79 -9.55
N ASP A 115 14.26 2.91 -9.03
CA ASP A 115 14.44 4.26 -9.57
C ASP A 115 15.66 5.00 -8.96
N ALA A 116 16.31 4.42 -7.93
CA ALA A 116 17.45 4.99 -7.19
C ALA A 116 18.81 4.49 -7.70
#